data_AF-A0A974S8Z0-F1
#
_entry.id   AF-A0A974S8Z0-F1
#
_cell.length_a   1.000
_cell.length_b   1.000
_cell.length_c   1.000
_cell.angle_alpha   90.00
_cell.angle_beta   90.00
_cell.angle_gamma   90.00
#
_symmetry.space_group_name_H-M   'P 1'
#
loop_
_entity.id
_entity.type
_entity.pdbx_description
1 polymer ?
#
loop_
_entity_poly.entity_id
_entity_poly.type
_entity_poly.pdbx_seq_one_letter_code
_entity_poly.pdbx_strand_id
1 'polypeptide(L)'
;MRPVVFDEALAEAVCARLAAGSQGLEAVCAASDLPSSATVYRWLADYPDFAAQYGEARRIQAHRMFDEARAIARAATTKSVAVAKLRIDTLKWQAAKLAPRVYGVRVEREPEAPVINVQIRDFSLEDEVEKLRAMVTGAGMCLPEVSALNPIRAAAGDGPARGGEGGAGVGGGTARAPLSEHNSRHPGRP
;
A
#
# COMPACT_ATOMS: atom_id res chain seq x y z
N MET A 1 -15.66 -0.53 42.82
CA MET A 1 -16.25 0.34 41.78
C MET A 1 -17.60 0.81 42.25
N ARG A 2 -17.84 2.13 42.34
CA ARG A 2 -19.18 2.66 42.56
C ARG A 2 -19.83 2.83 41.19
N PRO A 3 -20.89 2.08 40.82
CA PRO A 3 -21.59 2.31 39.58
C PRO A 3 -22.26 3.69 39.65
N VAL A 4 -21.82 4.59 38.77
CA VAL A 4 -22.45 5.91 38.60
C VAL A 4 -23.45 5.76 37.46
N VAL A 5 -24.70 6.18 37.72
CA VAL A 5 -25.76 6.27 36.69
C VAL A 5 -25.32 7.29 35.65
N PHE A 6 -25.70 7.08 34.38
CA PHE A 6 -25.42 8.06 33.35
C PHE A 6 -26.00 9.43 33.73
N ASP A 7 -25.14 10.44 33.66
CA ASP A 7 -25.46 11.83 33.91
C ASP A 7 -24.85 12.65 32.78
N GLU A 8 -25.70 13.40 32.08
CA GLU A 8 -25.31 14.19 30.93
C GLU A 8 -24.32 15.30 31.29
N ALA A 9 -24.44 15.91 32.48
CA ALA A 9 -23.52 16.95 32.93
C ALA A 9 -22.12 16.38 33.21
N LEU A 10 -22.03 15.17 33.77
CA LEU A 10 -20.76 14.47 33.96
C LEU A 10 -20.15 14.05 32.62
N ALA A 11 -20.97 13.57 31.69
CA ALA A 11 -20.55 13.21 30.34
C ALA A 11 -19.97 14.43 29.59
N GLU A 12 -20.65 15.58 29.66
CA GLU A 12 -20.18 16.84 29.07
C GLU A 12 -18.88 17.30 29.72
N ALA A 13 -18.77 17.24 31.05
CA ALA A 13 -17.55 17.61 31.77
C ALA A 13 -16.34 16.75 31.35
N VAL A 14 -16.53 15.44 31.15
CA VAL A 14 -15.49 14.55 30.61
C VAL A 14 -15.07 14.98 29.20
N CYS A 15 -16.03 15.24 28.31
CA CYS A 15 -15.77 15.68 26.95
C CYS A 15 -15.03 17.03 26.91
N ALA A 16 -15.48 18.02 27.68
CA ALA A 16 -14.87 19.33 27.76
C ALA A 16 -13.41 19.24 28.25
N ARG A 17 -13.16 18.41 29.27
CA ARG A 17 -11.81 18.22 29.83
C ARG A 17 -10.88 17.47 28.88
N LEU A 18 -11.40 16.48 28.15
CA LEU A 18 -10.65 15.81 27.08
C LEU A 18 -10.30 16.77 25.94
N ALA A 19 -11.25 17.60 25.51
CA ALA A 19 -11.05 18.55 24.43
C ALA A 19 -10.05 19.67 24.80
N ALA A 20 -10.04 20.09 26.08
CA ALA A 20 -9.19 21.18 26.55
C ALA A 20 -7.70 20.82 26.65
N GLY A 21 -7.37 19.54 26.87
CA GLY A 21 -6.00 19.08 27.15
C GLY A 21 -5.53 17.92 26.30
N SER A 22 -4.23 17.59 26.40
CA SER A 22 -3.59 16.46 25.72
C SER A 22 -3.60 15.16 26.53
N GLN A 23 -4.27 15.15 27.69
CA GLN A 23 -4.28 14.02 28.61
C GLN A 23 -5.21 12.90 28.12
N GLY A 24 -4.81 11.66 28.43
CA GLY A 24 -5.65 10.47 28.21
C GLY A 24 -6.84 10.41 29.16
N LEU A 25 -7.81 9.53 28.85
CA LEU A 25 -9.02 9.38 29.66
C LEU A 25 -8.71 8.97 31.10
N GLU A 26 -7.71 8.12 31.32
CA GLU A 26 -7.25 7.73 32.66
C GLU A 26 -6.91 8.94 33.54
N ALA A 27 -6.09 9.87 33.02
CA ALA A 27 -5.72 11.08 33.74
C ALA A 27 -6.91 12.03 33.92
N VAL A 28 -7.81 12.09 32.93
CA VAL A 28 -9.07 12.84 33.06
C VAL A 28 -9.97 12.24 34.14
N CYS A 29 -10.09 10.92 34.24
CA CYS A 29 -10.90 10.25 35.25
C CYS A 29 -10.23 10.16 36.63
N ALA A 30 -8.94 10.52 36.75
CA ALA A 30 -8.23 10.52 38.02
C ALA A 30 -8.65 11.67 38.96
N ALA A 31 -9.38 12.68 38.47
CA ALA A 31 -9.93 13.71 39.34
C ALA A 31 -11.16 13.19 40.10
N SER A 32 -11.30 13.59 41.35
CA SER A 32 -12.29 13.07 42.30
C SER A 32 -13.75 13.31 41.91
N ASP A 33 -13.98 14.26 41.01
CA ASP A 33 -15.29 14.73 40.55
C ASP A 33 -15.81 13.96 39.32
N LEU A 34 -14.95 13.20 38.63
CA LEU A 34 -15.31 12.51 37.39
C LEU A 34 -15.48 11.00 37.57
N PRO A 35 -16.34 10.37 36.74
CA PRO A 35 -16.50 8.92 36.77
C PRO A 35 -15.20 8.21 36.36
N SER A 36 -15.00 6.99 36.86
CA SER A 36 -13.87 6.14 36.47
C SER A 36 -13.86 5.84 34.97
N SER A 37 -12.68 5.57 34.40
CA SER A 37 -12.52 5.25 32.97
C SER A 37 -13.43 4.10 32.52
N ALA A 38 -13.58 3.06 33.34
CA ALA A 38 -14.49 1.94 33.07
C ALA A 38 -15.97 2.35 32.95
N THR A 39 -16.43 3.29 33.77
CA THR A 39 -17.79 3.82 33.70
C THR A 39 -17.99 4.59 32.40
N VAL A 40 -17.02 5.42 32.00
CA VAL A 40 -17.08 6.18 30.74
C VAL A 40 -17.11 5.23 29.55
N TYR A 41 -16.26 4.19 29.52
CA TYR A 41 -16.29 3.20 28.44
C TYR A 41 -17.62 2.46 28.34
N ARG A 42 -18.27 2.15 29.48
CA ARG A 42 -19.63 1.60 29.47
C ARG A 42 -20.63 2.58 28.87
N TRP A 43 -20.59 3.84 29.28
CA TRP A 43 -21.48 4.86 28.71
C TRP A 43 -21.30 5.05 27.21
N LEU A 44 -20.07 4.93 26.69
CA LEU A 44 -19.81 4.99 25.25
C LEU A 44 -20.45 3.83 24.48
N ALA A 45 -20.64 2.67 25.11
CA ALA A 45 -21.31 1.52 24.50
C ALA A 45 -22.84 1.65 24.55
N ASP A 46 -23.37 2.18 25.66
CA ASP A 46 -24.80 2.20 25.94
C ASP A 46 -25.52 3.44 25.36
N TYR A 47 -24.81 4.56 25.17
CA TYR A 47 -25.39 5.85 24.77
C TYR A 47 -24.73 6.40 23.48
N PRO A 48 -25.32 6.17 22.30
CA PRO A 48 -24.76 6.60 21.01
C PRO A 48 -24.54 8.11 20.88
N ASP A 49 -25.43 8.93 21.43
CA ASP A 49 -25.31 10.39 21.38
C ASP A 49 -24.08 10.87 22.16
N PHE A 50 -23.83 10.26 23.33
CA PHE A 50 -22.61 10.52 24.09
C PHE A 50 -21.37 10.05 23.33
N ALA A 51 -21.42 8.89 22.67
CA ALA A 51 -20.32 8.40 21.85
C ALA A 51 -19.97 9.37 20.69
N ALA A 52 -20.98 9.99 20.07
CA ALA A 52 -20.78 11.01 19.05
C ALA A 52 -20.12 12.28 19.63
N GLN A 53 -20.63 12.79 20.76
CA GLN A 53 -20.04 13.95 21.45
C GLN A 53 -18.59 13.69 21.88
N TYR A 54 -18.33 12.50 22.42
CA TYR A 54 -17.00 12.05 22.80
C TYR A 54 -16.06 11.97 21.58
N GLY A 55 -16.55 11.46 20.46
CA GLY A 55 -15.83 11.44 19.19
C GLY A 55 -15.39 12.84 18.77
N GLU A 56 -16.28 13.83 18.87
CA GLU A 56 -15.93 15.22 18.55
C GLU A 56 -14.93 15.81 19.55
N ALA A 57 -15.10 15.58 20.85
CA ALA A 57 -14.13 15.99 21.86
C ALA A 57 -12.73 15.42 21.57
N ARG A 58 -12.64 14.16 21.12
CA ARG A 58 -11.38 13.54 20.69
C ARG A 58 -10.79 14.18 19.44
N ARG A 59 -11.61 14.65 18.50
CA ARG A 59 -11.12 15.42 17.34
C ARG A 59 -10.56 16.78 17.77
N ILE A 60 -11.25 17.49 18.65
CA ILE A 60 -10.77 18.77 19.21
C ILE A 60 -9.46 18.56 19.97
N GLN A 61 -9.36 17.49 20.76
CA GLN A 61 -8.12 17.11 21.44
C GLN A 61 -6.95 16.92 20.45
N ALA A 62 -7.18 16.34 19.27
CA ALA A 62 -6.14 16.17 18.26
C ALA A 62 -5.53 17.51 17.82
N HIS A 63 -6.35 18.55 17.69
CA HIS A 63 -5.87 19.91 17.39
C HIS A 63 -4.97 20.44 18.52
N ARG A 64 -5.37 20.26 19.78
CA ARG A 64 -4.57 20.68 20.94
C ARG A 64 -3.23 19.95 21.03
N MET A 65 -3.22 18.64 20.77
CA MET A 65 -1.98 17.85 20.73
C MET A 65 -1.02 18.37 19.66
N PHE A 66 -1.53 18.80 18.51
CA PHE A 66 -0.72 19.38 17.45
C PHE A 66 -0.10 20.73 17.85
N ASP A 67 -0.89 21.61 18.48
CA ASP A 67 -0.41 22.89 19.00
C ASP A 67 0.63 22.70 20.12
N GLU A 68 0.44 21.71 20.99
CA GLU A 68 1.43 21.36 22.02
C GLU A 68 2.73 20.85 21.39
N ALA A 69 2.67 20.00 20.37
CA ALA A 69 3.85 19.53 19.65
C ALA A 69 4.65 20.71 19.07
N ARG A 70 3.94 21.73 18.52
CA ARG A 70 4.56 22.97 18.05
C ARG A 70 5.22 23.75 19.19
N ALA A 71 4.57 23.86 20.34
CA ALA A 71 5.14 24.53 21.52
C ALA A 71 6.42 23.83 22.01
N ILE A 72 6.39 22.49 22.10
CA ILE A 72 7.55 21.68 22.48
C ILE A 72 8.71 21.90 21.49
N ALA A 73 8.43 21.91 20.19
CA ALA A 73 9.45 22.14 19.18
C ALA A 73 10.13 23.51 19.33
N ARG A 74 9.36 24.57 19.64
CA ARG A 74 9.89 25.93 19.84
C ARG A 74 10.69 26.07 21.13
N ALA A 75 10.36 25.32 22.17
CA ALA A 75 11.06 25.34 23.46
C ALA A 75 12.27 24.40 23.50
N ALA A 76 12.47 23.56 22.48
CA ALA A 76 13.55 22.60 22.45
C ALA A 76 14.92 23.30 22.37
N THR A 77 15.87 22.81 23.16
CA THR A 77 17.28 23.23 23.15
C THR A 77 18.13 22.07 22.65
N THR A 78 19.40 22.31 22.31
CA THR A 78 20.34 21.26 21.86
C THR A 78 20.43 20.07 22.81
N LYS A 79 20.26 20.30 24.12
CA LYS A 79 20.27 19.25 25.15
C LYS A 79 18.95 18.47 25.24
N SER A 80 17.82 19.10 24.93
CA SER A 80 16.49 18.49 25.06
C SER A 80 15.89 17.97 23.75
N VAL A 81 16.60 18.10 22.62
CA VAL A 81 16.10 17.70 21.29
C VAL A 81 15.62 16.24 21.26
N ALA A 82 16.33 15.31 21.87
CA ALA A 82 15.95 13.88 21.83
C ALA A 82 14.60 13.63 22.52
N VAL A 83 14.39 14.22 23.70
CA VAL A 83 13.13 14.12 24.44
C VAL A 83 12.02 14.87 23.72
N ALA A 84 12.31 16.07 23.18
CA ALA A 84 11.35 16.85 22.42
C ALA A 84 10.86 16.09 21.18
N LYS A 85 11.77 15.45 20.44
CA LYS A 85 11.43 14.60 19.28
C LYS A 85 10.49 13.47 19.68
N LEU A 86 10.81 12.71 20.72
CA LEU A 86 9.95 11.61 21.20
C LEU A 86 8.54 12.11 21.54
N ARG A 87 8.43 13.25 22.25
CA ARG A 87 7.13 13.84 22.61
C ARG A 87 6.35 14.30 21.38
N ILE A 88 7.01 14.99 20.45
CA ILE A 88 6.40 15.45 19.19
C ILE A 88 5.89 14.27 18.37
N ASP A 89 6.68 13.21 18.24
CA ASP A 89 6.28 12.02 17.46
C ASP A 89 5.11 11.29 18.11
N THR A 90 5.09 11.18 19.44
CA THR A 90 3.96 10.62 20.19
C THR A 90 2.69 11.44 19.95
N LEU A 91 2.76 12.76 20.12
CA LEU A 91 1.62 13.67 19.92
C LEU A 91 1.11 13.64 18.47
N LYS A 92 2.02 13.66 17.49
CA LYS A 92 1.68 13.57 16.07
C LYS A 92 0.99 12.25 15.73
N TRP A 93 1.51 11.12 16.24
CA TRP A 93 0.89 9.81 16.03
C TRP A 93 -0.51 9.74 16.64
N GLN A 94 -0.67 10.24 17.88
CA GLN A 94 -1.97 10.29 18.54
C GLN A 94 -2.96 11.17 17.78
N ALA A 95 -2.56 12.39 17.39
CA ALA A 95 -3.41 13.31 16.63
C ALA A 95 -3.86 12.71 15.28
N ALA A 96 -2.97 11.99 14.58
CA ALA A 96 -3.29 11.28 13.34
C ALA A 96 -4.33 10.16 13.55
N LYS A 97 -4.31 9.49 14.71
CA LYS A 97 -5.30 8.44 15.04
C LYS A 97 -6.64 9.00 15.48
N LEU A 98 -6.64 10.10 16.24
CA LEU A 98 -7.86 10.75 16.74
C LEU A 98 -8.62 11.49 15.62
N ALA A 99 -7.91 12.11 14.67
CA ALA A 99 -8.52 12.83 13.56
C ALA A 99 -7.86 12.48 12.21
N PRO A 100 -8.08 11.24 11.69
CA PRO A 100 -7.41 10.76 10.48
C PRO A 100 -7.77 11.56 9.23
N ARG A 101 -8.95 12.19 9.19
CA ARG A 101 -9.34 13.06 8.06
C ARG A 101 -8.49 14.33 7.92
N VAL A 102 -7.97 14.86 9.04
CA VAL A 102 -7.22 16.13 9.06
C VAL A 102 -5.72 15.86 9.14
N TYR A 103 -5.32 14.96 10.05
CA TYR A 103 -3.92 14.69 10.37
C TYR A 103 -3.41 13.33 9.84
N GLY A 104 -4.27 12.56 9.18
CA GLY A 104 -3.86 11.29 8.57
C GLY A 104 -2.92 11.51 7.39
N VAL A 105 -2.02 10.54 7.19
CA VAL A 105 -1.17 10.51 6.01
C VAL A 105 -2.03 10.17 4.80
N ARG A 106 -2.16 11.11 3.87
CA ARG A 106 -2.76 10.85 2.56
C ARG A 106 -1.74 10.18 1.68
N VAL A 107 -2.05 8.95 1.27
CA VAL A 107 -1.28 8.26 0.22
C VAL A 107 -2.03 8.53 -1.09
N GLU A 108 -1.51 9.43 -1.90
CA GLU A 108 -1.96 9.56 -3.28
C GLU A 108 -1.50 8.32 -4.03
N ARG A 109 -2.47 7.49 -4.45
CA ARG A 109 -2.20 6.34 -5.29
C ARG A 109 -2.17 6.84 -6.72
N GLU A 110 -1.01 6.78 -7.36
CA GLU A 110 -0.90 7.02 -8.80
C GLU A 110 -1.84 6.04 -9.53
N PRO A 111 -2.70 6.50 -10.45
CA PRO A 111 -3.60 5.62 -11.16
C PRO A 111 -2.77 4.63 -11.97
N GLU A 112 -2.81 3.37 -11.55
CA GLU A 112 -2.20 2.25 -12.26
C GLU A 112 -2.83 2.20 -13.66
N ALA A 113 -2.00 2.30 -14.70
CA ALA A 113 -2.48 2.33 -16.08
C ALA A 113 -3.38 1.10 -16.34
N PRO A 114 -4.51 1.25 -17.07
CA PRO A 114 -5.41 0.14 -17.30
C PRO A 114 -4.66 -0.96 -18.05
N VAL A 115 -4.57 -2.14 -17.44
CA VAL A 115 -4.04 -3.34 -18.09
C VAL A 115 -5.05 -3.76 -19.15
N ILE A 116 -4.77 -3.46 -20.42
CA ILE A 116 -5.57 -3.92 -21.54
C ILE A 116 -5.13 -5.35 -21.87
N ASN A 117 -5.95 -6.33 -21.51
CA ASN A 117 -5.75 -7.72 -21.92
C ASN A 117 -6.15 -7.88 -23.39
N VAL A 118 -5.17 -7.78 -24.29
CA VAL A 118 -5.35 -8.09 -25.72
C VAL A 118 -5.27 -9.60 -25.89
N GLN A 119 -6.40 -10.26 -26.19
CA GLN A 119 -6.40 -11.65 -26.61
C GLN A 119 -6.18 -11.72 -28.12
N ILE A 120 -4.97 -12.04 -28.54
CA ILE A 120 -4.68 -12.41 -29.92
C ILE A 120 -5.18 -13.84 -30.09
N ARG A 121 -6.31 -14.02 -30.78
CA ARG A 121 -6.68 -15.33 -31.29
C ARG A 121 -5.79 -15.61 -32.48
N ASP A 122 -4.91 -16.61 -32.36
CA ASP A 122 -4.27 -17.19 -33.53
C ASP A 122 -5.36 -17.77 -34.43
N PHE A 123 -5.57 -17.12 -35.57
CA PHE A 123 -6.40 -17.68 -36.64
C PHE A 123 -5.48 -18.58 -37.45
N SER A 124 -5.35 -19.85 -37.04
CA SER A 124 -4.56 -20.81 -37.81
C SER A 124 -5.25 -21.09 -39.15
N LEU A 125 -4.60 -20.68 -40.23
CA LEU A 125 -4.98 -21.01 -41.61
C LEU A 125 -4.77 -22.50 -41.94
N GLU A 126 -4.20 -23.29 -41.02
CA GLU A 126 -3.90 -24.70 -41.22
C GLU A 126 -5.19 -25.54 -41.31
N ASP A 127 -6.23 -25.18 -40.55
CA ASP A 127 -7.56 -25.84 -40.60
C ASP A 127 -8.28 -25.61 -41.94
N GLU A 128 -8.08 -24.45 -42.57
CA GLU A 128 -8.62 -24.12 -43.89
C GLU A 128 -7.84 -24.83 -45.01
N VAL A 129 -6.51 -24.91 -44.88
CA VAL A 129 -5.64 -25.59 -45.86
C VAL A 129 -5.90 -27.11 -45.89
N GLU A 130 -6.15 -27.74 -44.74
CA GLU A 130 -6.46 -29.18 -44.70
C GLU A 130 -7.84 -29.49 -45.31
N LYS A 131 -8.84 -28.63 -45.08
CA LYS A 131 -10.15 -28.71 -45.76
C LYS A 131 -10.01 -28.58 -47.28
N LEU A 132 -9.21 -27.63 -47.76
CA LEU A 132 -8.97 -27.45 -49.19
C LEU A 132 -8.21 -28.64 -49.79
N ARG A 133 -7.22 -29.21 -49.08
CA ARG A 133 -6.55 -30.46 -49.50
C ARG A 133 -7.51 -31.63 -49.63
N ALA A 134 -8.36 -31.84 -48.62
CA ALA A 134 -9.35 -32.93 -48.63
C ALA A 134 -10.35 -32.80 -49.81
N MET A 135 -10.77 -31.57 -50.15
CA MET A 135 -11.64 -31.33 -51.30
C MET A 135 -10.95 -31.64 -52.64
N VAL A 136 -9.66 -31.33 -52.78
CA VAL A 136 -8.91 -31.59 -54.01
C VAL A 136 -8.58 -33.08 -54.20
N THR A 137 -8.30 -33.82 -53.12
CA THR A 137 -8.07 -35.28 -53.20
C THR A 137 -9.36 -36.05 -53.47
N GLY A 138 -10.51 -35.59 -52.97
CA GLY A 138 -11.83 -36.20 -53.22
C GLY A 138 -12.33 -36.02 -54.66
N ALA A 139 -11.84 -35.02 -55.40
CA ALA A 139 -12.23 -34.75 -56.78
C ALA A 139 -11.52 -35.64 -57.82
N GLY A 140 -10.74 -36.65 -57.40
CA GLY A 140 -10.05 -37.57 -58.32
C GLY A 140 -8.98 -36.90 -59.18
N MET A 141 -8.55 -35.69 -58.82
CA MET A 141 -7.46 -34.99 -59.48
C MET A 141 -6.14 -35.51 -58.89
N CYS A 142 -5.41 -36.35 -59.64
CA CYS A 142 -4.00 -36.62 -59.37
C CYS A 142 -3.22 -35.31 -59.50
N LEU A 143 -2.99 -34.62 -58.39
CA LEU A 143 -1.99 -33.57 -58.34
C LEU A 143 -0.62 -34.23 -58.58
N PRO A 144 0.17 -33.76 -59.56
CA PRO A 144 1.55 -34.21 -59.69
C PRO A 144 2.32 -33.87 -58.41
N GLU A 145 3.26 -34.74 -58.05
CA GLU A 145 4.13 -34.54 -56.89
C GLU A 145 4.76 -33.13 -56.94
N VAL A 146 4.59 -32.35 -55.87
CA VAL A 146 4.93 -30.91 -55.79
C VAL A 146 6.43 -30.64 -56.07
N SER A 147 7.27 -31.68 -56.09
CA SER A 147 8.67 -31.62 -56.54
C SER A 147 8.82 -31.12 -57.99
N ALA A 148 7.83 -31.32 -58.87
CA ALA A 148 7.95 -30.94 -60.28
C ALA A 148 7.74 -29.43 -60.56
N LEU A 149 7.33 -28.63 -59.56
CA LEU A 149 7.04 -27.20 -59.72
C LEU A 149 7.97 -26.28 -58.93
N ASN A 150 9.01 -26.80 -58.27
CA ASN A 150 10.02 -25.95 -57.62
C ASN A 150 11.36 -25.97 -58.38
N PRO A 151 11.53 -25.13 -59.43
CA PRO A 151 12.77 -25.06 -60.19
C PRO A 151 13.97 -24.55 -59.37
N ILE A 152 13.76 -24.09 -58.13
CA ILE A 152 14.79 -23.44 -57.31
C ILE A 152 15.67 -24.47 -56.56
N ARG A 153 15.20 -25.70 -56.30
CA ARG A 153 15.94 -26.68 -55.48
C ARG A 153 16.93 -27.57 -56.26
N ALA A 154 16.89 -27.56 -57.59
CA ALA A 154 17.74 -28.43 -58.42
C ALA A 154 19.17 -27.89 -58.67
N ALA A 155 19.50 -26.66 -58.24
CA ALA A 155 20.74 -25.98 -58.61
C ALA A 155 21.65 -25.58 -57.43
N ALA A 156 21.42 -26.08 -56.21
CA ALA A 156 22.28 -25.81 -55.06
C ALA A 156 23.13 -27.04 -54.71
N GLY A 157 24.18 -27.27 -55.52
CA GLY A 157 25.34 -28.06 -55.11
C GLY A 157 26.16 -27.29 -54.07
N ASP A 158 26.82 -28.04 -53.18
CA ASP A 158 27.65 -27.57 -52.09
C ASP A 158 28.61 -26.43 -52.47
N GLY A 159 28.59 -25.35 -51.69
CA GLY A 159 29.53 -24.23 -51.78
C GLY A 159 29.72 -23.56 -50.42
N PRO A 160 30.97 -23.27 -49.99
CA PRO A 160 31.28 -23.01 -48.58
C PRO A 160 30.97 -21.57 -48.15
N ALA A 161 30.59 -21.44 -46.88
CA ALA A 161 30.33 -20.18 -46.20
C ALA A 161 31.57 -19.26 -46.15
N ARG A 162 31.39 -17.99 -46.54
CA ARG A 162 32.33 -16.89 -46.28
C ARG A 162 31.60 -15.57 -45.99
N GLY A 163 32.14 -14.85 -44.99
CA GLY A 163 31.84 -13.46 -44.62
C GLY A 163 31.51 -13.37 -43.12
N GLY A 164 32.25 -12.72 -42.21
CA GLY A 164 33.25 -11.64 -42.33
C GLY A 164 32.60 -10.35 -42.84
N GLU A 165 32.59 -9.19 -42.17
CA GLU A 165 33.22 -8.63 -40.97
C GLU A 165 32.47 -7.35 -40.56
N GLY A 166 32.69 -6.89 -39.31
CA GLY A 166 32.70 -5.47 -38.92
C GLY A 166 31.36 -4.81 -38.59
N GLY A 167 31.15 -4.09 -37.48
CA GLY A 167 32.05 -3.56 -36.48
C GLY A 167 31.59 -2.15 -36.03
N ALA A 168 31.70 -1.86 -34.73
CA ALA A 168 31.47 -0.58 -34.01
C ALA A 168 30.01 -0.22 -33.65
N GLY A 169 29.67 0.14 -32.41
CA GLY A 169 30.44 0.24 -31.17
C GLY A 169 29.67 0.98 -30.06
N VAL A 170 30.01 0.64 -28.81
CA VAL A 170 30.04 1.47 -27.57
C VAL A 170 28.69 2.01 -27.06
N GLY A 171 28.31 1.95 -25.79
CA GLY A 171 28.86 1.55 -24.49
C GLY A 171 27.67 1.55 -23.51
N GLY A 172 27.70 1.17 -22.25
CA GLY A 172 28.74 0.82 -21.31
C GLY A 172 27.99 0.40 -20.04
N GLY A 173 28.40 -0.72 -19.45
CA GLY A 173 27.74 -1.26 -18.27
C GLY A 173 28.13 -0.54 -16.99
N THR A 174 27.30 -0.68 -15.96
CA THR A 174 27.81 -0.98 -14.62
C THR A 174 26.96 -2.09 -14.02
N ALA A 175 27.64 -3.18 -13.69
CA ALA A 175 27.08 -4.34 -13.03
C ALA A 175 27.04 -4.11 -11.51
N ARG A 176 26.03 -4.64 -10.83
CA ARG A 176 26.25 -5.23 -9.51
C ARG A 176 25.23 -6.35 -9.23
N ALA A 177 25.78 -7.54 -9.04
CA ALA A 177 25.09 -8.80 -8.75
C ALA A 177 24.44 -8.81 -7.36
N PRO A 178 23.45 -9.71 -7.11
CA PRO A 178 22.73 -9.80 -5.85
C PRO A 178 23.52 -10.62 -4.82
N LEU A 179 23.50 -10.20 -3.56
CA LEU A 179 23.94 -11.03 -2.44
C LEU A 179 22.75 -11.46 -1.58
N SER A 180 22.75 -12.78 -1.40
CA SER A 180 21.87 -13.68 -0.68
C SER A 180 21.43 -13.28 0.72
N GLU A 181 20.19 -13.67 1.02
CA GLU A 181 19.62 -13.84 2.36
C GLU A 181 20.57 -14.60 3.30
N HIS A 182 20.72 -14.11 4.53
CA HIS A 182 21.10 -14.92 5.69
C HIS A 182 20.21 -14.54 6.88
N ASN A 183 19.28 -15.43 7.17
CA ASN A 183 18.56 -15.53 8.44
C ASN A 183 19.52 -16.07 9.51
N SER A 184 19.65 -15.39 10.65
CA SER A 184 20.06 -16.04 11.90
C SER A 184 19.63 -15.26 13.14
N ARG A 185 18.89 -16.00 13.97
CA ARG A 185 18.45 -15.75 15.33
C ARG A 185 19.59 -15.26 16.24
N HIS A 186 19.27 -14.41 17.21
CA HIS A 186 20.05 -14.38 18.46
C HIS A 186 19.20 -14.19 19.72
N PRO A 187 19.54 -14.92 20.82
CA PRO A 187 18.81 -14.90 22.09
C PRO A 187 19.42 -13.93 23.11
N GLY A 188 18.72 -13.75 24.24
CA GLY A 188 19.39 -13.55 25.53
C GLY A 188 19.46 -12.12 26.08
N ARG A 189 18.55 -11.85 27.01
CA ARG A 189 18.65 -10.85 28.09
C ARG A 189 19.73 -11.26 29.10
N PRO A 190 20.34 -10.32 29.83
CA PRO A 190 20.61 -10.48 31.26
C PRO A 190 19.36 -10.21 32.11
#